data_AF-A0A8H6VXT4-F1
#
_entry.id   AF-A0A8H6VXT4-F1
#
_cell.length_a   1.000
_cell.length_b   1.000
_cell.length_c   1.000
_cell.angle_alpha   90.00
_cell.angle_beta   90.00
_cell.angle_gamma   90.00
#
_symmetry.space_group_name_H-M   'P 1'
#
loop_
_entity.id
_entity.type
_entity.pdbx_description
1 polymer ?
#
loop_
_entity_poly.entity_id
_entity_poly.type
_entity_poly.pdbx_seq_one_letter_code
_entity_poly.pdbx_strand_id
1 'polypeptide(L)'
;MDGTEDERKREIDARFKALPCHPTLRHFTNGTSVIKQWTGSEYRSLAKTFLGVVHDAVDEKVAAVTRHFLDFMGYAHLQVHTDDSLAAMKEAWTAMHKDIEVFKRLGPERTDFNIPKFHNIRHHMESIRLLGTEDGH
;
A
#
# COMPACT_ATOMS: atom_id res chain seq x y z
N MET A 1 2.04 -19.92 -3.26
CA MET A 1 3.34 -20.30 -2.66
C MET A 1 3.13 -21.35 -1.59
N ASP A 2 3.48 -22.61 -1.88
CA ASP A 2 3.67 -23.66 -0.87
C ASP A 2 5.16 -23.62 -0.44
N GLY A 3 5.42 -23.41 0.84
CA GLY A 3 6.73 -23.06 1.38
C GLY A 3 6.60 -22.44 2.77
N THR A 4 7.57 -22.72 3.62
CA THR A 4 7.65 -22.24 5.01
C THR A 4 7.68 -20.71 5.07
N GLU A 5 7.34 -20.13 6.22
CA GLU A 5 7.36 -18.67 6.40
C GLU A 5 8.75 -18.07 6.13
N ASP A 6 9.81 -18.78 6.50
CA ASP A 6 11.19 -18.35 6.28
C ASP A 6 11.59 -18.36 4.80
N GLU A 7 11.11 -19.34 4.03
CA GLU A 7 11.31 -19.38 2.57
C GLU A 7 10.60 -18.20 1.90
N ARG A 8 9.36 -17.90 2.32
CA ARG A 8 8.60 -16.74 1.81
C ARG A 8 9.30 -15.42 2.12
N LYS A 9 9.84 -15.25 3.34
CA LYS A 9 10.62 -14.05 3.71
C LYS A 9 11.88 -13.91 2.86
N ARG A 10 12.62 -15.01 2.67
CA ARG A 10 13.84 -15.03 1.84
C ARG A 10 13.55 -14.67 0.39
N GLU A 11 12.44 -15.18 -0.17
CA GLU A 11 12.01 -14.86 -1.54
C GLU A 11 11.68 -13.37 -1.70
N ILE A 12 10.92 -12.79 -0.77
CA ILE A 12 10.63 -11.35 -0.79
C ILE A 12 11.92 -10.52 -0.69
N ASP A 13 12.83 -10.88 0.22
CA ASP A 13 14.12 -10.18 0.34
C ASP A 13 14.98 -10.32 -0.92
N ALA A 14 14.99 -11.50 -1.56
CA ALA A 14 15.71 -11.72 -2.82
C ALA A 14 15.16 -10.83 -3.95
N ARG A 15 13.84 -10.71 -4.04
CA ARG A 15 13.16 -9.83 -5.00
C ARG A 15 13.47 -8.36 -4.77
N PHE A 16 13.48 -7.90 -3.51
CA PHE A 16 13.90 -6.54 -3.18
C PHE A 16 15.35 -6.23 -3.57
N LYS A 17 16.25 -7.21 -3.41
CA LYS A 17 17.66 -7.10 -3.83
C LYS A 17 17.82 -7.10 -5.34
N ALA A 18 16.94 -7.78 -6.06
CA ALA A 18 16.98 -7.88 -7.52
C ALA A 18 16.43 -6.63 -8.23
N LEU A 19 15.71 -5.75 -7.53
CA LEU A 19 15.21 -4.51 -8.13
C LEU A 19 16.37 -3.63 -8.65
N PRO A 20 16.24 -3.06 -9.86
CA PRO A 20 17.26 -2.18 -10.39
C PRO A 20 17.43 -0.94 -9.50
N CYS A 21 18.67 -0.47 -9.35
CA CYS A 21 18.95 0.79 -8.68
C CYS A 21 18.31 1.96 -9.46
N HIS A 22 17.57 2.81 -8.74
CA HIS A 22 16.98 4.02 -9.30
C HIS A 22 17.43 5.24 -8.48
N PRO A 23 17.85 6.36 -9.11
CA PRO A 23 18.39 7.51 -8.37
C PRO A 23 17.45 8.10 -7.31
N THR A 24 16.13 7.97 -7.51
CA THR A 24 15.10 8.53 -6.61
C THR A 24 14.42 7.51 -5.70
N LEU A 25 14.81 6.22 -5.77
CA LEU A 25 14.25 5.16 -4.94
C LEU A 25 15.35 4.54 -4.08
N ARG A 26 15.01 4.21 -2.83
CA ARG A 26 15.93 3.44 -1.99
C ARG A 26 16.07 2.03 -2.55
N HIS A 27 17.31 1.58 -2.71
CA HIS A 27 17.61 0.19 -3.01
C HIS A 27 17.83 -0.59 -1.70
N PHE A 28 17.11 -1.72 -1.55
CA PHE A 28 17.14 -2.55 -0.34
C PHE A 28 18.18 -3.67 -0.48
N THR A 29 19.46 -3.33 -0.44
CA THR A 29 20.60 -4.26 -0.65
C THR A 29 20.61 -5.48 0.27
N ASN A 30 20.09 -5.33 1.49
CA ASN A 30 20.01 -6.41 2.47
C ASN A 30 18.60 -7.00 2.58
N GLY A 31 17.71 -6.65 1.66
CA GLY A 31 16.28 -6.93 1.78
C GLY A 31 15.60 -6.00 2.79
N THR A 32 14.37 -6.35 3.12
CA THR A 32 13.52 -5.61 4.07
C THR A 32 13.46 -6.26 5.45
N SER A 33 13.70 -7.57 5.56
CA SER A 33 13.57 -8.29 6.85
C SER A 33 14.58 -7.85 7.91
N VAL A 34 15.66 -7.16 7.52
CA VAL A 34 16.65 -6.60 8.47
C VAL A 34 16.17 -5.31 9.14
N ILE A 35 15.15 -4.66 8.61
CA ILE A 35 14.65 -3.37 9.10
C ILE A 35 13.72 -3.62 10.29
N LYS A 36 14.22 -3.34 11.50
CA LYS A 36 13.44 -3.47 12.74
C LYS A 36 12.53 -2.27 13.00
N GLN A 37 12.95 -1.09 12.56
CA GLN A 37 12.23 0.16 12.73
C GLN A 37 12.25 0.92 11.40
N TRP A 38 11.07 1.24 10.90
CA TRP A 38 10.90 1.88 9.61
C TRP A 38 10.76 3.39 9.79
N THR A 39 11.59 4.15 9.08
CA THR A 39 11.47 5.59 8.92
C THR A 39 10.46 5.94 7.82
N GLY A 40 9.95 7.18 7.81
CA GLY A 40 8.98 7.63 6.80
C GLY A 40 9.51 7.57 5.35
N SER A 41 10.81 7.80 5.13
CA SER A 41 11.43 7.69 3.81
C SER A 41 11.52 6.23 3.34
N GLU A 42 11.74 5.30 4.26
CA GLU A 42 11.76 3.86 3.97
C GLU A 42 10.38 3.35 3.62
N TYR A 43 9.34 3.75 4.37
CA TYR A 43 7.95 3.43 4.03
C TYR A 43 7.57 3.95 2.63
N ARG A 44 7.96 5.17 2.29
CA ARG A 44 7.69 5.71 0.94
C ARG A 44 8.40 4.93 -0.15
N SER A 45 9.64 4.53 0.07
CA SER A 45 10.40 3.73 -0.91
C SER A 45 9.82 2.33 -1.06
N LEU A 46 9.38 1.73 0.06
CA LEU A 46 8.67 0.46 0.07
C LEU A 46 7.39 0.56 -0.76
N ALA A 47 6.52 1.53 -0.47
CA ALA A 47 5.25 1.70 -1.17
C ALA A 47 5.41 1.79 -2.71
N LYS A 48 6.45 2.50 -3.18
CA LYS A 48 6.73 2.67 -4.61
C LYS A 48 7.23 1.39 -5.31
N THR A 49 7.83 0.47 -4.56
CA THR A 49 8.48 -0.73 -5.12
C THR A 49 7.72 -2.02 -4.81
N PHE A 50 6.89 -2.01 -3.76
CA PHE A 50 6.24 -3.20 -3.20
C PHE A 50 5.42 -3.98 -4.22
N LEU A 51 4.63 -3.29 -5.06
CA LEU A 51 3.80 -3.96 -6.06
C LEU A 51 4.66 -4.77 -7.04
N GLY A 52 5.77 -4.19 -7.52
CA GLY A 52 6.68 -4.87 -8.44
C GLY A 52 7.35 -6.09 -7.79
N VAL A 53 7.57 -6.04 -6.47
CA VAL A 53 8.11 -7.18 -5.71
C VAL A 53 7.11 -8.32 -5.60
N VAL A 54 5.82 -8.04 -5.39
CA VAL A 54 4.82 -9.08 -5.10
C VAL A 54 4.01 -9.56 -6.30
N HIS A 55 3.98 -8.80 -7.41
CA HIS A 55 3.04 -8.97 -8.52
C HIS A 55 2.90 -10.41 -9.06
N ASP A 56 3.99 -11.13 -9.27
CA ASP A 56 4.03 -12.52 -9.75
C ASP A 56 4.29 -13.55 -8.63
N ALA A 57 4.45 -13.08 -7.39
CA ALA A 57 4.68 -13.93 -6.22
C ALA A 57 3.35 -14.36 -5.56
N VAL A 58 2.29 -13.56 -5.72
CA VAL A 58 1.03 -13.73 -4.99
C VAL A 58 -0.15 -14.04 -5.93
N ASP A 59 -1.27 -14.43 -5.35
CA ASP A 59 -2.53 -14.59 -6.10
C ASP A 59 -2.92 -13.27 -6.78
N GLU A 60 -3.47 -13.35 -8.00
CA GLU A 60 -3.82 -12.19 -8.80
C GLU A 60 -4.73 -11.20 -8.04
N LYS A 61 -5.66 -11.70 -7.23
CA LYS A 61 -6.55 -10.84 -6.42
C LYS A 61 -5.77 -10.17 -5.29
N VAL A 62 -4.79 -10.84 -4.69
CA VAL A 62 -3.91 -10.23 -3.69
C VAL A 62 -3.09 -9.10 -4.31
N ALA A 63 -2.56 -9.31 -5.51
CA ALA A 63 -1.82 -8.28 -6.25
C ALA A 63 -2.73 -7.09 -6.62
N ALA A 64 -3.96 -7.35 -7.07
CA ALA A 64 -4.95 -6.32 -7.39
C ALA A 64 -5.33 -5.47 -6.16
N VAL A 65 -5.67 -6.11 -5.03
CA VAL A 65 -6.00 -5.38 -3.79
C VAL A 65 -4.78 -4.59 -3.30
N THR A 66 -3.58 -5.15 -3.39
CA THR A 66 -2.33 -4.44 -3.04
C THR A 66 -2.13 -3.20 -3.90
N ARG A 67 -2.37 -3.29 -5.22
CA ARG A 67 -2.31 -2.15 -6.13
C ARG A 67 -3.30 -1.06 -5.72
N HIS A 68 -4.57 -1.41 -5.54
CA HIS A 68 -5.59 -0.44 -5.13
C HIS A 68 -5.30 0.20 -3.77
N PHE A 69 -4.72 -0.55 -2.83
CA PHE A 69 -4.27 -0.01 -1.56
C PHE A 69 -3.13 1.00 -1.72
N LEU A 70 -2.13 0.69 -2.54
CA LEU A 70 -1.02 1.60 -2.85
C LEU A 70 -1.49 2.86 -3.58
N ASP A 71 -2.43 2.73 -4.52
CA ASP A 71 -3.04 3.86 -5.24
C ASP A 71 -3.79 4.77 -4.26
N PHE A 72 -4.63 4.19 -3.39
CA PHE A 72 -5.32 4.91 -2.34
C PHE A 72 -4.34 5.68 -1.43
N MET A 73 -3.28 5.02 -0.96
CA MET A 73 -2.24 5.69 -0.17
C MET A 73 -1.52 6.76 -0.97
N GLY A 74 -1.31 6.57 -2.27
CA GLY A 74 -0.72 7.58 -3.15
C GLY A 74 -1.57 8.84 -3.19
N TYR A 75 -2.87 8.70 -3.43
CA TYR A 75 -3.81 9.82 -3.43
C TYR A 75 -3.91 10.49 -2.07
N ALA A 76 -4.02 9.72 -0.98
CA ALA A 76 -4.14 10.26 0.38
C ALA A 76 -2.91 11.09 0.83
N HIS A 77 -1.76 10.95 0.17
CA HIS A 77 -0.56 11.75 0.45
C HIS A 77 -0.42 12.98 -0.45
N LEU A 78 -1.33 13.22 -1.40
CA LEU A 78 -1.32 14.45 -2.18
C LEU A 78 -1.50 15.65 -1.25
N GLN A 79 -0.70 16.69 -1.47
CA GLN A 79 -0.77 17.92 -0.67
C GLN A 79 -2.00 18.77 -1.03
N VAL A 80 -2.47 18.64 -2.27
CA VAL A 80 -3.64 19.34 -2.80
C VAL A 80 -4.49 18.34 -3.54
N HIS A 81 -5.79 18.39 -3.30
CA HIS A 81 -6.76 17.52 -3.93
C HIS A 81 -7.62 18.29 -4.94
N THR A 82 -7.75 17.73 -6.13
CA THR A 82 -8.79 18.08 -7.11
C THR A 82 -9.97 17.12 -7.00
N ASP A 83 -11.12 17.48 -7.58
CA ASP A 83 -12.27 16.57 -7.67
C ASP A 83 -11.91 15.23 -8.32
N ASP A 84 -11.07 15.25 -9.35
CA ASP A 84 -10.56 14.04 -10.01
C ASP A 84 -9.73 13.19 -9.06
N SER A 85 -8.82 13.81 -8.29
CA SER A 85 -7.98 13.06 -7.32
C SER A 85 -8.82 12.45 -6.19
N LEU A 86 -9.88 13.14 -5.76
CA LEU A 86 -10.82 12.63 -4.75
C LEU A 86 -11.67 11.49 -5.32
N ALA A 87 -12.11 11.61 -6.58
CA ALA A 87 -12.84 10.55 -7.27
C ALA A 87 -11.97 9.29 -7.43
N ALA A 88 -10.72 9.47 -7.89
CA ALA A 88 -9.77 8.38 -8.05
C ALA A 88 -9.39 7.72 -6.70
N MET A 89 -9.23 8.51 -5.63
CA MET A 89 -9.02 7.99 -4.29
C MET A 89 -10.21 7.14 -3.81
N LYS A 90 -11.44 7.61 -4.04
CA LYS A 90 -12.66 6.86 -3.70
C LYS A 90 -12.78 5.57 -4.52
N GLU A 91 -12.45 5.63 -5.81
CA GLU A 91 -12.44 4.46 -6.68
C GLU A 91 -11.43 3.40 -6.20
N ALA A 92 -10.19 3.81 -5.91
CA ALA A 92 -9.16 2.92 -5.37
C ALA A 92 -9.60 2.29 -4.05
N TRP A 93 -10.21 3.08 -3.16
CA TRP A 93 -10.78 2.60 -1.91
C TRP A 93 -11.87 1.53 -2.12
N THR A 94 -12.84 1.80 -3.00
CA THR A 94 -13.93 0.88 -3.33
C THR A 94 -13.42 -0.40 -3.98
N ALA A 95 -12.48 -0.29 -4.92
CA ALA A 95 -11.87 -1.42 -5.59
C ALA A 95 -11.09 -2.31 -4.62
N MET A 96 -10.33 -1.71 -3.69
CA MET A 96 -9.67 -2.45 -2.62
C MET A 96 -10.68 -3.23 -1.76
N HIS A 97 -11.77 -2.58 -1.31
CA HIS A 97 -12.78 -3.19 -0.43
C HIS A 97 -13.52 -4.34 -1.07
N LYS A 98 -13.71 -4.31 -2.39
CA LYS A 98 -14.40 -5.37 -3.13
C LYS A 98 -13.74 -6.74 -2.93
N ASP A 99 -12.41 -6.77 -2.87
CA ASP A 99 -11.64 -8.01 -2.86
C ASP A 99 -10.77 -8.20 -1.60
N ILE A 100 -10.80 -7.28 -0.63
CA ILE A 100 -9.95 -7.31 0.58
C ILE A 100 -10.07 -8.61 1.40
N GLU A 101 -11.23 -9.30 1.32
CA GLU A 101 -11.46 -10.59 1.95
C GLU A 101 -10.53 -11.70 1.43
N VAL A 102 -9.88 -11.51 0.26
CA VAL A 102 -8.83 -12.41 -0.23
C VAL A 102 -7.71 -12.59 0.80
N PHE A 103 -7.39 -11.55 1.56
CA PHE A 103 -6.37 -11.63 2.60
C PHE A 103 -6.81 -12.47 3.81
N LYS A 104 -8.12 -12.55 4.11
CA LYS A 104 -8.60 -13.50 5.14
C LYS A 104 -8.53 -14.94 4.65
N ARG A 105 -8.80 -15.16 3.36
CA ARG A 105 -8.78 -16.50 2.75
C ARG A 105 -7.37 -17.06 2.57
N LEU A 106 -6.43 -16.22 2.15
CA LEU A 106 -5.08 -16.64 1.73
C LEU A 106 -3.96 -16.21 2.69
N GLY A 107 -4.24 -15.25 3.58
CA GLY A 107 -3.29 -14.72 4.54
C GLY A 107 -3.38 -15.38 5.92
N PRO A 108 -2.53 -14.95 6.87
CA PRO A 108 -2.66 -15.35 8.26
C PRO A 108 -3.99 -14.84 8.84
N GLU A 109 -4.59 -15.63 9.73
CA GLU A 109 -5.92 -15.34 10.30
C GLU A 109 -6.01 -13.91 10.85
N ARG A 110 -6.92 -13.11 10.25
CA ARG A 110 -7.32 -11.79 10.76
C ARG A 110 -8.84 -11.68 10.76
N THR A 111 -9.37 -11.16 11.86
CA THR A 111 -10.81 -10.99 12.10
C THR A 111 -11.43 -9.90 11.21
N ASP A 112 -10.75 -8.77 11.01
CA ASP A 112 -11.21 -7.69 10.13
C ASP A 112 -10.08 -6.77 9.62
N PHE A 113 -10.43 -5.87 8.70
CA PHE A 113 -9.56 -4.82 8.15
C PHE A 113 -10.04 -3.41 8.54
N ASN A 114 -10.75 -3.27 9.66
CA ASN A 114 -11.34 -2.01 10.10
C ASN A 114 -10.26 -1.12 10.78
N ILE A 115 -9.31 -0.66 9.98
CA ILE A 115 -8.18 0.14 10.46
C ILE A 115 -8.70 1.58 10.72
N PRO A 116 -8.60 2.12 11.95
CA PRO A 116 -9.17 3.42 12.30
C PRO A 116 -8.73 4.57 11.37
N LYS A 117 -7.49 4.53 10.88
CA LYS A 117 -6.96 5.51 9.91
C LYS A 117 -7.75 5.52 8.60
N PHE A 118 -8.22 4.36 8.15
CA PHE A 118 -9.00 4.26 6.93
C PHE A 118 -10.43 4.80 7.09
N HIS A 119 -11.03 4.59 8.27
CA HIS A 119 -12.35 5.13 8.58
C HIS A 119 -12.34 6.67 8.57
N ASN A 120 -11.28 7.28 9.09
CA ASN A 120 -11.14 8.75 9.10
C ASN A 120 -10.99 9.34 7.69
N ILE A 121 -10.37 8.63 6.74
CA ILE A 121 -10.19 9.13 5.36
C ILE A 121 -11.53 9.21 4.61
N ARG A 122 -12.47 8.29 4.87
CA ARG A 122 -13.84 8.37 4.33
C ARG A 122 -14.51 9.69 4.69
N HIS A 123 -14.37 10.11 5.95
CA HIS A 123 -14.92 11.37 6.44
C HIS A 123 -14.11 12.57 5.95
N HIS A 124 -12.78 12.48 5.85
CA HIS A 124 -11.96 13.55 5.28
C HIS A 124 -12.31 13.86 3.81
N MET A 125 -12.63 12.87 2.98
CA MET A 125 -13.03 13.12 1.59
C MET A 125 -14.33 13.94 1.50
N GLU A 126 -15.27 13.70 2.41
CA GLU A 126 -16.50 14.48 2.49
C GLU A 126 -16.23 15.87 3.07
N SER A 127 -15.39 15.97 4.13
CA SER A 127 -14.99 17.24 4.73
C SER A 127 -14.21 18.15 3.76
N ILE A 128 -13.29 17.62 2.95
CA ILE A 128 -12.53 18.39 1.94
C ILE A 128 -13.47 19.00 0.89
N ARG A 129 -14.51 18.26 0.48
CA ARG A 129 -15.53 18.77 -0.45
C ARG A 129 -16.47 19.78 0.19
N LEU A 130 -16.77 19.65 1.48
CA LEU A 130 -17.72 20.50 2.18
C LEU A 130 -17.11 21.81 2.70
N LEU A 131 -15.83 21.81 3.07
CA LEU A 131 -15.18 22.91 3.79
C LEU A 131 -14.23 23.74 2.93
N GLY A 132 -13.91 23.30 1.71
CA GLY A 132 -12.82 23.87 0.92
C GLY A 132 -11.45 23.53 1.51
N THR A 133 -10.38 23.86 0.78
CA THR A 133 -8.99 23.69 1.25
C THR A 133 -8.85 24.27 2.66
N GLU A 134 -8.23 23.52 3.58
CA GLU A 134 -7.77 24.07 4.86
C GLU A 134 -6.57 25.02 4.61
N ASP A 135 -6.76 26.08 3.82
CA ASP A 135 -5.91 27.26 3.85
C ASP A 135 -6.37 28.10 5.05
N GLY A 136 -6.01 27.60 6.24
CA GLY A 136 -6.42 28.11 7.53
C GLY A 136 -5.23 28.35 8.47
N HIS A 137 -4.34 29.25 8.04
CA HIS A 137 -3.32 30.00 8.80
C HIS A 137 -2.03 29.30 9.31
#